data_AF-A0A090I5M5-F1
#
_entry.id   AF-A0A090I5M5-F1
#
_cell.length_a   1.000
_cell.length_b   1.000
_cell.length_c   1.000
_cell.angle_alpha   90.00
_cell.angle_beta   90.00
_cell.angle_gamma   90.00
#
_symmetry.space_group_name_H-M   'P 1'
#
loop_
_entity.id
_entity.type
_entity.pdbx_description
1 polymer ?
#
loop_
_entity_poly.entity_id
_entity_poly.type
_entity_poly.pdbx_seq_one_letter_code
_entity_poly.pdbx_strand_id
1 'polypeptide(L)'
;MIQTKSKGFTLIELIVAIVLLAILSIVAAPKFLSLKTDSKNQSLQSVGAAMKSALMLVHSQAVIKNKDVGNQSIIINGIEVPLYNGYPSVRGRDNFVKINQQVKAWLDIDSVDRNTARKDRDSAPFFTDKSTRNNHIYVFLPLITIKKGFNLNARLGMKTLNQRLQLDLK
;
A
#
# COMPACT_ATOMS: atom_id res chain seq x y z
N MET A 1 -7.95 23.78 -59.31
CA MET A 1 -6.84 23.25 -58.48
C MET A 1 -6.64 24.21 -57.31
N ILE A 2 -6.84 23.76 -56.07
CA ILE A 2 -6.65 24.59 -54.87
C ILE A 2 -5.19 24.43 -54.44
N GLN A 3 -4.37 25.49 -54.55
CA GLN A 3 -3.01 25.48 -54.03
C GLN A 3 -3.04 25.70 -52.51
N THR A 4 -2.70 24.67 -51.74
CA THR A 4 -2.48 24.78 -50.30
C THR A 4 -1.11 25.40 -50.05
N LYS A 5 -1.05 26.68 -49.63
CA LYS A 5 0.20 27.29 -49.14
C LYS A 5 0.63 26.58 -47.84
N SER A 6 1.66 25.75 -47.93
CA SER A 6 2.34 25.23 -46.73
C SER A 6 3.12 26.37 -46.07
N LYS A 7 2.63 26.85 -44.93
CA LYS A 7 3.40 27.79 -44.09
C LYS A 7 4.45 26.97 -43.34
N GLY A 8 5.71 27.09 -43.75
CA GLY A 8 6.84 26.51 -43.02
C GLY A 8 7.07 27.19 -41.67
N PHE A 9 7.65 26.45 -40.73
CA PHE A 9 8.04 26.95 -39.40
C PHE A 9 9.25 27.88 -39.53
N THR A 10 9.27 28.99 -38.79
CA THR A 10 10.40 29.94 -38.82
C THR A 10 11.52 29.52 -37.87
N LEU A 11 12.76 29.88 -38.18
CA LEU A 11 13.91 29.57 -37.31
C LEU A 11 13.79 30.26 -35.95
N ILE A 12 13.21 31.46 -35.91
CA ILE A 12 12.98 32.22 -34.68
C ILE A 12 11.95 31.53 -33.78
N GLU A 13 10.88 30.94 -34.34
CA GLU A 13 9.90 30.19 -33.55
C GLU A 13 10.54 28.98 -32.85
N LEU A 14 11.47 28.30 -33.51
CA LEU A 14 12.17 27.16 -32.91
C LEU A 14 13.07 27.61 -31.74
N ILE A 15 13.80 28.72 -31.92
CA ILE A 15 14.67 29.28 -30.88
C ILE A 15 13.85 29.75 -29.67
N VAL A 16 12.78 30.49 -29.90
CA VAL A 16 11.92 30.97 -28.81
C VAL A 16 11.27 29.79 -28.08
N ALA A 17 10.84 28.74 -28.79
CA ALA A 17 10.27 27.56 -28.17
C ALA A 17 11.24 26.84 -27.22
N ILE A 18 12.49 26.61 -27.64
CA ILE A 18 13.48 25.93 -26.79
C ILE A 18 13.89 26.79 -25.58
N VAL A 19 13.96 28.12 -25.73
CA VAL A 19 14.25 29.05 -24.62
C VAL A 19 13.13 29.03 -23.59
N LEU A 20 11.87 29.08 -24.04
CA LEU A 20 10.71 28.99 -23.16
C LEU A 20 10.68 27.64 -22.42
N LEU A 21 10.92 26.54 -23.12
CA LEU A 21 10.99 25.20 -22.50
C LEU A 21 12.13 25.09 -21.48
N ALA A 22 13.28 25.72 -21.72
CA ALA A 22 14.40 25.74 -20.79
C ALA A 22 14.03 26.42 -19.46
N ILE A 23 13.40 27.60 -19.52
CA ILE A 23 12.97 28.34 -18.32
C ILE A 23 11.90 27.55 -17.55
N LEU A 24 10.88 27.03 -18.24
CA LEU A 24 9.83 26.23 -17.62
C LEU A 24 10.38 24.98 -16.94
N SER A 25 11.35 24.30 -17.57
CA SER A 25 11.96 23.09 -17.03
C SER A 25 12.72 23.35 -15.72
N ILE A 26 13.45 24.48 -15.61
CA ILE A 26 14.21 24.84 -14.41
C ILE A 26 13.28 25.06 -13.21
N VAL A 27 12.15 25.74 -13.41
CA VAL A 27 11.18 26.01 -12.34
C VAL A 27 10.33 24.77 -11.99
N ALA A 28 9.97 23.96 -12.98
CA ALA A 28 9.12 22.79 -12.78
C ALA A 28 9.85 21.59 -12.17
N ALA A 29 11.13 21.36 -12.50
CA ALA A 29 11.90 20.20 -12.05
C ALA A 29 11.96 20.02 -10.50
N PRO A 30 12.31 21.03 -9.68
CA PRO A 30 12.38 20.86 -8.23
C PRO A 30 11.01 20.57 -7.61
N LYS A 31 9.96 21.23 -8.10
CA LYS A 31 8.58 21.02 -7.63
C LYS A 31 8.03 19.65 -8.04
N PHE A 32 8.38 19.16 -9.22
CA PHE A 32 7.99 17.82 -9.67
C PHE A 32 8.61 16.72 -8.80
N LEU A 33 9.87 16.88 -8.39
CA LEU A 33 10.56 15.93 -7.51
C LEU A 33 9.99 15.91 -6.08
N SER A 34 9.68 17.09 -5.52
CA SER A 34 9.06 17.18 -4.19
C SER A 34 7.65 16.58 -4.18
N LEU A 35 6.80 16.96 -5.14
CA LEU A 35 5.44 16.42 -5.27
C LEU A 35 5.43 14.90 -5.41
N LYS A 36 6.33 14.32 -6.21
CA LYS A 36 6.45 12.84 -6.30
C LYS A 36 6.75 12.18 -4.96
N THR A 37 7.59 12.80 -4.15
CA THR A 37 7.98 12.26 -2.84
C THR A 37 6.84 12.41 -1.84
N ASP A 38 6.19 13.57 -1.82
CA ASP A 38 5.08 13.89 -0.92
C ASP A 38 3.84 13.05 -1.23
N SER A 39 3.49 12.88 -2.52
CA SER A 39 2.39 12.00 -2.92
C SER A 39 2.61 10.56 -2.49
N LYS A 40 3.85 10.04 -2.58
CA LYS A 40 4.16 8.69 -2.10
C LYS A 40 3.98 8.58 -0.58
N ASN A 41 4.47 9.56 0.17
CA ASN A 41 4.30 9.59 1.63
C ASN A 41 2.82 9.68 2.03
N GLN A 42 2.02 10.48 1.32
CA GLN A 42 0.59 10.60 1.56
C GLN A 42 -0.15 9.28 1.24
N SER A 43 0.21 8.58 0.16
CA SER A 43 -0.35 7.27 -0.14
C SER A 43 -0.01 6.22 0.92
N LEU A 44 1.17 6.29 1.55
CA LEU A 44 1.48 5.41 2.69
C LEU A 44 0.62 5.72 3.91
N GLN A 45 0.43 7.00 4.21
CA GLN A 45 -0.41 7.43 5.32
C GLN A 45 -1.87 7.03 5.11
N SER A 46 -2.39 7.15 3.88
CA SER A 46 -3.76 6.74 3.56
C SER A 46 -3.96 5.24 3.73
N VAL A 47 -3.00 4.42 3.28
CA VAL A 47 -3.04 2.96 3.47
C VAL A 47 -2.98 2.59 4.96
N GLY A 48 -2.09 3.22 5.73
CA GLY A 48 -2.00 3.00 7.18
C GLY A 48 -3.28 3.41 7.92
N ALA A 49 -3.92 4.52 7.52
CA ALA A 49 -5.20 4.95 8.08
C ALA A 49 -6.34 3.96 7.74
N ALA A 50 -6.40 3.50 6.48
CA ALA A 50 -7.35 2.47 6.06
C ALA A 50 -7.18 1.17 6.85
N MET A 51 -5.93 0.72 7.05
CA MET A 51 -5.62 -0.45 7.88
C MET A 51 -6.10 -0.28 9.33
N LYS A 52 -5.83 0.87 9.96
CA LYS A 52 -6.29 1.13 11.33
C LYS A 52 -7.82 1.09 11.43
N SER A 53 -8.51 1.68 10.46
CA SER A 53 -9.97 1.65 10.38
C SER A 53 -10.50 0.23 10.24
N ALA A 54 -9.94 -0.54 9.29
CA ALA A 54 -10.29 -1.94 9.08
C ALA A 54 -10.11 -2.80 10.33
N LEU A 55 -9.00 -2.64 11.05
CA LEU A 55 -8.75 -3.37 12.30
C LEU A 55 -9.75 -3.02 13.39
N MET A 56 -10.12 -1.75 13.52
CA MET A 56 -11.16 -1.33 14.45
C MET A 56 -12.51 -1.97 14.09
N LEU A 57 -12.87 -2.01 12.80
CA LEU A 57 -14.10 -2.66 12.35
C LEU A 57 -14.11 -4.16 12.65
N VAL A 58 -13.01 -4.87 12.38
CA VAL A 58 -12.89 -6.29 12.72
C VAL A 58 -13.00 -6.51 14.22
N HIS A 59 -12.32 -5.68 15.01
CA HIS A 59 -12.36 -5.77 16.46
C HIS A 59 -13.76 -5.53 17.01
N SER A 60 -14.47 -4.51 16.53
CA SER A 60 -15.86 -4.28 16.89
C SER A 60 -16.76 -5.47 16.54
N GLN A 61 -16.58 -6.08 15.35
CA GLN A 61 -17.31 -7.30 14.99
C GLN A 61 -16.96 -8.49 15.89
N ALA A 62 -15.71 -8.63 16.29
CA ALA A 62 -15.27 -9.68 17.20
C ALA A 62 -15.91 -9.54 18.58
N VAL A 63 -15.94 -8.32 19.14
CA VAL A 63 -16.60 -8.02 20.42
C VAL A 63 -18.10 -8.31 20.35
N ILE A 64 -18.79 -7.85 19.30
CA ILE A 64 -20.23 -8.12 19.11
C ILE A 64 -20.52 -9.63 19.07
N LYS A 65 -19.60 -10.41 18.50
CA LYS A 65 -19.72 -11.87 18.38
C LYS A 65 -19.16 -12.63 19.60
N ASN A 66 -18.73 -11.95 20.67
CA ASN A 66 -18.06 -12.52 21.84
C ASN A 66 -16.84 -13.38 21.47
N LYS A 67 -16.05 -12.90 20.49
CA LYS A 67 -14.85 -13.54 19.94
C LYS A 67 -13.60 -12.69 20.12
N ASP A 68 -13.63 -11.82 21.12
CA ASP A 68 -12.59 -10.86 21.46
C ASP A 68 -11.52 -11.41 22.42
N VAL A 69 -11.60 -12.67 22.82
CA VAL A 69 -10.65 -13.30 23.76
C VAL A 69 -10.06 -14.60 23.19
N GLY A 70 -8.73 -14.72 23.24
CA GLY A 70 -7.99 -15.91 22.86
C GLY A 70 -8.02 -16.19 21.36
N ASN A 71 -7.80 -17.45 20.98
CA ASN A 71 -7.80 -17.88 19.59
C ASN A 71 -9.24 -18.12 19.12
N GLN A 72 -9.73 -17.26 18.22
CA GLN A 72 -11.09 -17.35 17.67
C GLN A 72 -11.05 -17.31 16.14
N SER A 73 -12.21 -17.38 15.50
CA SER A 73 -12.36 -17.05 14.07
C SER A 73 -13.71 -16.44 13.76
N ILE A 74 -13.73 -15.54 12.79
CA ILE A 74 -14.95 -14.94 12.25
C ILE A 74 -14.99 -15.12 10.74
N ILE A 75 -16.20 -15.17 10.19
CA ILE A 75 -16.40 -15.17 8.75
C ILE A 75 -16.60 -13.71 8.32
N ILE A 76 -15.74 -13.24 7.43
CA ILE A 76 -15.86 -11.95 6.76
C ILE A 76 -15.83 -12.23 5.26
N ASN A 77 -16.82 -11.73 4.51
CA ASN A 77 -16.91 -11.93 3.06
C ASN A 77 -16.80 -13.41 2.61
N GLY A 78 -17.36 -14.33 3.41
CA GLY A 78 -17.32 -15.77 3.14
C GLY A 78 -15.99 -16.46 3.48
N ILE A 79 -15.00 -15.73 4.01
CA ILE A 79 -13.67 -16.24 4.33
C ILE A 79 -13.50 -16.35 5.85
N GLU A 80 -13.00 -17.50 6.33
CA GLU A 80 -12.65 -17.67 7.73
C GLU A 80 -11.37 -16.90 8.06
N VAL A 81 -11.53 -15.80 8.78
CA VAL A 81 -10.45 -14.97 9.31
C VAL A 81 -10.16 -15.40 10.75
N PRO A 82 -8.98 -15.94 11.04
CA PRO A 82 -8.58 -16.25 12.40
C PRO A 82 -8.37 -14.96 13.18
N LEU A 83 -8.72 -14.98 14.45
CA LEU A 83 -8.58 -13.87 15.38
C LEU A 83 -7.70 -14.29 16.56
N TYR A 84 -7.02 -13.30 17.13
CA TYR A 84 -6.39 -13.39 18.43
C TYR A 84 -6.76 -12.14 19.23
N ASN A 85 -7.38 -12.32 20.39
CA ASN A 85 -7.86 -11.21 21.24
C ASN A 85 -8.70 -10.16 20.48
N GLY A 86 -9.55 -10.63 19.56
CA GLY A 86 -10.42 -9.78 18.74
C GLY A 86 -9.74 -9.07 17.56
N TYR A 87 -8.45 -9.31 17.29
CA TYR A 87 -7.77 -8.77 16.10
C TYR A 87 -7.47 -9.88 15.10
N PRO A 88 -7.42 -9.59 13.78
CA PRO A 88 -6.99 -10.57 12.78
C PRO A 88 -5.68 -11.24 13.20
N SER A 89 -5.57 -12.55 13.09
CA SER A 89 -4.35 -13.29 13.40
C SER A 89 -3.90 -14.12 12.21
N VAL A 90 -2.75 -14.77 12.32
CA VAL A 90 -2.27 -15.70 11.29
C VAL A 90 -2.01 -17.06 11.88
N ARG A 91 -2.60 -18.09 11.28
CA ARG A 91 -2.29 -19.47 11.67
C ARG A 91 -1.01 -19.92 10.98
N GLY A 92 -0.14 -20.57 11.75
CA GLY A 92 1.13 -21.08 11.24
C GLY A 92 1.01 -22.06 10.08
N ARG A 93 -0.08 -22.83 10.07
CA ARG A 93 -0.40 -23.85 9.06
C ARG A 93 -1.01 -23.30 7.77
N ASP A 94 -1.50 -22.05 7.74
CA ASP A 94 -2.14 -21.50 6.55
C ASP A 94 -1.09 -21.20 5.46
N ASN A 95 -1.44 -21.47 4.20
CA ASN A 95 -0.58 -21.18 3.04
C ASN A 95 -0.66 -19.67 2.67
N PHE A 96 0.30 -19.18 1.88
CA PHE A 96 0.38 -17.76 1.53
C PHE A 96 -0.85 -17.24 0.75
N VAL A 97 -1.47 -18.09 -0.08
CA VAL A 97 -2.68 -17.75 -0.85
C VAL A 97 -3.87 -17.49 0.08
N LYS A 98 -4.09 -18.40 1.04
CA LYS A 98 -5.16 -18.30 2.04
C LYS A 98 -4.97 -17.10 2.95
N ILE A 99 -3.73 -16.78 3.31
CA ILE A 99 -3.42 -15.58 4.11
C ILE A 99 -3.73 -14.32 3.31
N ASN A 100 -3.37 -14.27 2.02
CA ASN A 100 -3.73 -13.14 1.17
C ASN A 100 -5.24 -12.96 1.09
N GLN A 101 -5.99 -14.05 0.93
CA GLN A 101 -7.45 -14.06 0.95
C GLN A 101 -8.02 -13.58 2.30
N GLN A 102 -7.46 -14.05 3.42
CA GLN A 102 -7.86 -13.61 4.76
C GLN A 102 -7.61 -12.12 4.96
N VAL A 103 -6.45 -11.59 4.52
CA VAL A 103 -6.15 -10.15 4.58
C VAL A 103 -7.14 -9.36 3.73
N LYS A 104 -7.38 -9.79 2.48
CA LYS A 104 -8.35 -9.14 1.59
C LYS A 104 -9.78 -9.15 2.12
N ALA A 105 -10.13 -10.14 2.95
CA ALA A 105 -11.46 -10.23 3.54
C ALA A 105 -11.78 -9.01 4.43
N TRP A 106 -10.80 -8.52 5.20
CA TRP A 106 -11.00 -7.40 6.13
C TRP A 106 -10.31 -6.10 5.69
N LEU A 107 -9.35 -6.18 4.78
CA LEU A 107 -8.61 -5.04 4.25
C LEU A 107 -8.64 -5.10 2.73
N ASP A 108 -9.51 -4.30 2.13
CA ASP A 108 -9.65 -4.19 0.69
C ASP A 108 -8.47 -3.40 0.10
N ILE A 109 -7.35 -4.11 -0.10
CA ILE A 109 -6.16 -3.61 -0.77
C ILE A 109 -5.85 -4.48 -1.99
N ASP A 110 -5.36 -3.84 -3.04
CA ASP A 110 -4.84 -4.54 -4.21
C ASP A 110 -3.50 -5.21 -3.88
N SER A 111 -3.58 -6.45 -3.38
CA SER A 111 -2.43 -7.21 -2.94
C SER A 111 -2.34 -8.60 -3.56
N VAL A 112 -1.12 -9.12 -3.69
CA VAL A 112 -0.90 -10.55 -3.97
C VAL A 112 -0.04 -11.19 -2.90
N ASP A 113 0.02 -12.52 -2.91
CA ASP A 113 0.83 -13.27 -1.97
C ASP A 113 2.34 -13.16 -2.30
N ARG A 114 3.17 -13.47 -1.30
CA ARG A 114 4.64 -13.42 -1.42
C ARG A 114 5.22 -14.26 -2.58
N ASN A 115 4.59 -15.36 -2.97
CA ASN A 115 5.12 -16.21 -4.05
C ASN A 115 4.81 -15.61 -5.43
N THR A 116 3.62 -15.02 -5.60
CA THR A 116 3.26 -14.27 -6.81
C THR A 116 4.16 -13.05 -6.98
N ALA A 117 4.38 -12.29 -5.90
CA ALA A 117 5.32 -11.16 -5.84
C ALA A 117 6.75 -11.49 -6.29
N ARG A 118 7.19 -12.73 -6.01
CA ARG A 118 8.53 -13.20 -6.36
C ARG A 118 8.67 -13.53 -7.84
N LYS A 119 7.58 -13.97 -8.46
CA LYS A 119 7.53 -14.29 -9.89
C LYS A 119 7.38 -13.02 -10.73
N ASP A 120 6.53 -12.11 -10.26
CA ASP A 120 6.26 -10.83 -10.91
C ASP A 120 6.14 -9.73 -9.85
N ARG A 121 7.08 -8.77 -9.89
CA ARG A 121 7.13 -7.65 -8.94
C ARG A 121 6.15 -6.53 -9.27
N ASP A 122 5.54 -6.55 -10.45
CA ASP A 122 4.56 -5.55 -10.89
C ASP A 122 3.12 -6.09 -10.82
N SER A 123 2.94 -7.32 -10.34
CA SER A 123 1.65 -8.00 -10.24
C SER A 123 0.64 -7.32 -9.32
N ALA A 124 1.09 -6.58 -8.30
CA ALA A 124 0.24 -5.75 -7.45
C ALA A 124 1.05 -4.66 -6.74
N PRO A 125 0.41 -3.55 -6.33
CA PRO A 125 1.07 -2.51 -5.55
C PRO A 125 1.41 -2.96 -4.12
N PHE A 126 0.81 -4.02 -3.58
CA PHE A 126 1.13 -4.54 -2.24
C PHE A 126 1.35 -6.05 -2.25
N PHE A 127 2.17 -6.53 -1.33
CA PHE A 127 2.35 -7.96 -1.13
C PHE A 127 2.12 -8.36 0.32
N THR A 128 1.36 -9.42 0.56
CA THR A 128 1.09 -9.91 1.91
C THR A 128 2.06 -11.00 2.31
N ASP A 129 2.40 -11.02 3.58
CA ASP A 129 3.29 -12.00 4.17
C ASP A 129 3.01 -12.19 5.67
N LYS A 130 3.60 -13.23 6.27
CA LYS A 130 3.44 -13.56 7.69
C LYS A 130 4.75 -13.84 8.41
N SER A 131 4.74 -13.58 9.72
CA SER A 131 5.59 -14.26 10.70
C SER A 131 4.69 -15.04 11.65
N THR A 132 4.72 -16.37 11.51
CA THR A 132 3.98 -17.29 12.39
C THR A 132 4.45 -17.20 13.85
N ARG A 133 5.76 -17.09 14.08
CA ARG A 133 6.34 -17.13 15.43
C ARG A 133 5.92 -15.94 16.29
N ASN A 134 5.65 -14.82 15.63
CA ASN A 134 5.29 -13.58 16.30
C ASN A 134 3.82 -13.20 16.05
N ASN A 135 3.05 -14.04 15.34
CA ASN A 135 1.69 -13.74 14.90
C ASN A 135 1.59 -12.39 14.17
N HIS A 136 2.51 -12.06 13.27
CA HIS A 136 2.48 -10.77 12.56
C HIS A 136 2.07 -10.96 11.09
N ILE A 137 1.22 -10.06 10.61
CA ILE A 137 0.94 -9.87 9.19
C ILE A 137 1.84 -8.73 8.71
N TYR A 138 2.55 -8.94 7.61
CA TYR A 138 3.28 -7.88 6.93
C TYR A 138 2.56 -7.56 5.63
N VAL A 139 2.37 -6.27 5.41
CA VAL A 139 2.01 -5.74 4.09
C VAL A 139 3.23 -5.01 3.57
N PHE A 140 3.80 -5.55 2.51
CA PHE A 140 4.97 -5.06 1.82
C PHE A 140 4.56 -4.07 0.75
N LEU A 141 5.37 -3.02 0.61
CA LEU A 141 5.27 -2.01 -0.43
C LEU A 141 6.35 -2.29 -1.49
N PRO A 142 6.16 -1.84 -2.75
CA PRO A 142 7.19 -1.96 -3.78
C PRO A 142 8.39 -1.09 -3.38
N LEU A 143 9.61 -1.53 -3.76
CA LEU A 143 10.92 -1.07 -3.26
C LEU A 143 11.22 0.45 -3.28
N ILE A 144 10.33 1.29 -3.81
CA ILE A 144 10.58 2.71 -4.07
C ILE A 144 10.05 3.66 -3.00
N THR A 145 9.50 3.17 -1.89
CA THR A 145 9.01 4.08 -0.84
C THR A 145 9.43 3.57 0.53
N ILE A 146 10.19 4.41 1.25
CA ILE A 146 10.02 4.76 2.67
C ILE A 146 11.29 5.50 3.14
N LYS A 147 11.12 6.77 3.54
CA LYS A 147 12.02 7.41 4.50
C LYS A 147 11.55 7.05 5.92
N LYS A 148 12.48 6.75 6.82
CA LYS A 148 12.23 6.42 8.25
C LYS A 148 11.33 7.50 8.90
N GLY A 149 10.18 7.12 9.45
CA GLY A 149 9.33 8.07 10.20
C GLY A 149 7.91 7.64 10.58
N PHE A 150 7.39 6.50 10.13
CA PHE A 150 6.00 6.12 10.43
C PHE A 150 5.92 5.33 11.74
N ASN A 151 5.48 6.00 12.81
CA ASN A 151 5.23 5.42 14.12
C ASN A 151 3.74 5.54 14.43
N LEU A 152 2.94 4.59 13.96
CA LEU A 152 1.51 4.58 14.24
C LEU A 152 1.30 3.95 15.62
N ASN A 153 1.23 4.81 16.65
CA ASN A 153 0.77 4.43 17.99
C ASN A 153 -0.74 4.11 17.93
N ALA A 154 -1.08 2.95 17.40
CA ALA A 154 -2.26 2.23 17.81
C ALA A 154 -1.78 1.13 18.77
N ARG A 155 -2.65 0.70 19.69
CA ARG A 155 -2.35 -0.35 20.67
C ARG A 155 -2.01 -1.71 20.02
N LEU A 156 -2.07 -1.78 18.67
CA LEU A 156 -1.51 -2.75 17.72
C LEU A 156 -0.24 -2.13 17.10
N GLY A 157 0.94 -2.61 17.48
CA GLY A 157 2.21 -2.01 17.08
C GLY A 157 2.45 -2.11 15.58
N MET A 158 2.27 -1.01 14.84
CA MET A 158 2.76 -0.96 13.47
C MET A 158 4.11 -0.25 13.43
N LYS A 159 5.19 -1.03 13.26
CA LYS A 159 6.55 -0.49 13.08
C LYS A 159 6.92 -0.50 11.60
N THR A 160 7.32 0.65 11.06
CA THR A 160 8.08 0.66 9.79
C THR A 160 9.52 0.22 10.05
N LEU A 161 9.85 -1.02 9.71
CA LEU A 161 11.22 -1.51 9.59
C LEU A 161 11.53 -1.74 8.12
N ASN A 162 12.54 -1.04 7.59
CA ASN A 162 13.19 -1.32 6.31
C ASN A 162 12.22 -1.83 5.21
N GLN A 163 11.30 -0.96 4.76
CA GLN A 163 10.35 -1.21 3.65
C GLN A 163 9.14 -2.11 3.97
N ARG A 164 8.76 -2.25 5.25
CA ARG A 164 7.63 -3.09 5.68
C ARG A 164 6.67 -2.31 6.58
N LEU A 165 5.36 -2.40 6.33
CA LEU A 165 4.34 -2.15 7.34
C LEU A 165 4.15 -3.47 8.09
N GLN A 166 4.76 -3.57 9.26
CA GLN A 166 4.53 -4.67 10.19
C GLN A 166 3.24 -4.39 10.95
N LEU A 167 2.36 -5.38 11.09
CA LEU A 167 1.22 -5.35 12.00
C LEU A 167 1.51 -6.26 13.19
N ASP A 168 1.75 -5.67 14.36
CA ASP A 168 1.87 -6.42 15.62
C ASP A 168 0.46 -6.76 16.13
N LEU A 169 0.14 -8.05 16.08
CA LEU A 169 -1.12 -8.61 16.59
C LEU A 169 -0.85 -9.04 18.04
N LYS A 170 -1.41 -8.30 19.00
CA LYS A 170 -1.22 -8.53 20.43
C LYS A 170 -2.09 -9.65 20.98
#